data_AF-A0A2G3L9Y4-F1
#
_entry.id   AF-A0A2G3L9Y4-F1
#
_cell.length_a   1.000
_cell.length_b   1.000
_cell.length_c   1.000
_cell.angle_alpha   90.00
_cell.angle_beta   90.00
_cell.angle_gamma   90.00
#
_symmetry.space_group_name_H-M   'P 1'
#
loop_
_entity.id
_entity.type
_entity.pdbx_description
1 polymer ?
#
loop_
_entity_poly.entity_id
_entity_poly.type
_entity_poly.pdbx_seq_one_letter_code
_entity_poly.pdbx_strand_id
1 'polypeptide(L)'
;MKKTSLALFLATLAAASILSACSPKFDWRDYRSPDAQFTALFPGKPAVLTREIDLDGKKVSLTMTASEVDDNTFAIGSAVLDSAEQAQAALPAMQTALLKNINGSVRSEKSASAASSTAAGTHQRSSLSIEATGMQQGKPVLLVGRFVAQDKRIFQIIIVGEESKLSRDTIDTFMDSVKLD
;
A
#
# COMPACT_ATOMS: atom_id res chain seq x y z
N MET A 1 -55.77 39.87 8.90
CA MET A 1 -55.34 38.67 9.65
C MET A 1 -54.99 37.62 8.61
N LYS A 2 -53.70 37.52 8.23
CA LYS A 2 -52.66 36.65 8.82
C LYS A 2 -52.84 35.16 8.46
N LYS A 3 -51.87 34.66 7.66
CA LYS A 3 -51.27 33.30 7.66
C LYS A 3 -51.61 32.38 6.47
N THR A 4 -51.11 32.68 5.27
CA THR A 4 -51.03 31.68 4.18
C THR A 4 -49.75 31.78 3.36
N SER A 5 -48.58 32.04 3.98
CA SER A 5 -47.29 31.98 3.24
C SER A 5 -46.09 31.43 4.03
N LEU A 6 -46.29 30.85 5.22
CA LEU A 6 -45.18 30.26 5.99
C LEU A 6 -45.08 28.73 5.84
N ALA A 7 -46.19 28.06 5.52
CA ALA A 7 -46.23 26.59 5.52
C ALA A 7 -45.54 25.96 4.30
N LEU A 8 -45.51 26.64 3.15
CA LEU A 8 -44.89 26.09 1.95
C LEU A 8 -43.36 26.20 1.95
N PHE A 9 -42.80 27.19 2.66
CA PHE A 9 -41.34 27.40 2.73
C PHE A 9 -40.64 26.45 3.72
N LEU A 10 -41.36 25.94 4.73
CA LEU A 10 -40.80 24.98 5.69
C LEU A 10 -40.70 23.55 5.13
N ALA A 11 -41.54 23.18 4.16
CA ALA A 11 -41.51 21.85 3.55
C ALA A 11 -40.30 21.65 2.61
N THR A 12 -39.82 22.72 1.98
CA THR A 12 -38.61 22.69 1.13
C THR A 12 -37.31 22.70 1.92
N LEU A 13 -37.31 23.14 3.18
CA LEU A 13 -36.09 23.18 4.00
C LEU A 13 -35.82 21.86 4.75
N ALA A 14 -36.84 21.01 4.92
CA ALA A 14 -36.71 19.71 5.60
C ALA A 14 -36.11 18.60 4.71
N ALA A 15 -36.10 18.77 3.39
CA ALA A 15 -35.53 17.79 2.45
C ALA A 15 -34.02 17.95 2.21
N ALA A 16 -33.40 19.04 2.71
CA ALA A 16 -31.98 19.32 2.48
C ALA A 16 -31.04 18.70 3.54
N SER A 17 -31.58 18.15 4.64
CA SER A 17 -30.77 17.76 5.82
C SER A 17 -30.38 16.29 5.88
N ILE A 18 -30.67 15.48 4.85
CA ILE A 18 -30.36 14.03 4.85
C ILE A 18 -29.11 13.70 4.01
N LEU A 19 -28.48 14.69 3.37
CA LEU A 19 -27.11 14.55 2.86
C LEU A 19 -26.07 14.74 3.98
N SER A 20 -26.29 14.08 5.12
CA SER A 20 -25.17 13.57 5.90
C SER A 20 -24.58 12.42 5.08
N ALA A 21 -23.93 12.75 3.97
CA ALA A 21 -23.12 11.81 3.23
C ALA A 21 -22.12 11.25 4.24
N CYS A 22 -22.33 10.00 4.65
CA CYS A 22 -21.36 9.24 5.40
C CYS A 22 -20.02 9.46 4.71
N SER A 23 -19.08 10.16 5.35
CA SER A 23 -17.74 10.26 4.81
C SER A 23 -17.23 8.82 4.68
N PRO A 24 -16.83 8.36 3.49
CA PRO A 24 -16.35 7.00 3.34
C PRO A 24 -15.19 6.78 4.29
N LYS A 25 -15.16 5.62 4.95
CA LYS A 25 -14.11 5.19 5.88
C LYS A 25 -12.70 5.41 5.29
N PHE A 26 -12.58 5.26 3.98
CA PHE A 26 -11.37 5.48 3.21
C PHE A 26 -11.53 6.71 2.31
N ASP A 27 -10.63 7.69 2.46
CA ASP A 27 -10.46 8.82 1.56
C ASP A 27 -9.38 8.42 0.54
N TRP A 28 -9.80 7.71 -0.52
CA TRP A 28 -8.86 7.24 -1.55
C TRP A 28 -8.32 8.42 -2.36
N ARG A 29 -7.01 8.64 -2.26
CA ARG A 29 -6.31 9.77 -2.87
C ARG A 29 -5.23 9.27 -3.81
N ASP A 30 -5.19 9.82 -5.00
CA ASP A 30 -4.06 9.63 -5.91
C ASP A 30 -2.78 10.18 -5.30
N TYR A 31 -1.73 9.37 -5.37
CA TYR A 31 -0.37 9.74 -5.01
C TYR A 31 0.56 9.37 -6.16
N ARG A 32 1.38 10.35 -6.56
CA ARG A 32 2.52 10.15 -7.45
C ARG A 32 3.77 10.45 -6.66
N SER A 33 4.66 9.47 -6.58
CA SER A 33 5.91 9.68 -5.85
C SER A 33 6.79 10.70 -6.59
N PRO A 34 7.34 11.71 -5.89
CA PRO A 34 8.26 12.67 -6.51
C PRO A 34 9.64 12.05 -6.77
N ASP A 35 10.04 11.08 -5.95
CA ASP A 35 11.42 10.54 -5.91
C ASP A 35 11.52 9.09 -6.43
N ALA A 36 10.38 8.44 -6.65
CA ALA A 36 10.31 7.07 -7.14
C ALA A 36 9.30 6.94 -8.28
N GLN A 37 9.53 5.96 -9.15
CA GLN A 37 8.72 5.72 -10.34
C GLN A 37 7.48 4.89 -10.00
N PHE A 38 6.57 5.45 -9.19
CA PHE A 38 5.30 4.82 -8.90
C PHE A 38 4.15 5.80 -8.72
N THR A 39 2.94 5.29 -9.01
CA THR A 39 1.66 5.90 -8.65
C THR A 39 0.78 4.89 -7.91
N ALA A 40 -0.07 5.36 -7.01
CA ALA A 40 -0.99 4.52 -6.24
C ALA A 40 -2.15 5.33 -5.66
N LEU A 41 -3.21 4.64 -5.25
CA LEU A 41 -4.24 5.21 -4.38
C LEU A 41 -3.90 4.91 -2.92
N PHE A 42 -3.94 5.91 -2.05
CA PHE A 42 -3.84 5.73 -0.60
C PHE A 42 -5.19 6.02 0.07
N PRO A 43 -5.61 5.24 1.09
CA PRO A 43 -6.91 5.41 1.76
C PRO A 43 -7.01 6.64 2.68
N GLY A 44 -5.97 7.45 2.74
CA GLY A 44 -5.91 8.73 3.44
C GLY A 44 -4.70 9.52 2.94
N LYS A 45 -4.43 10.67 3.56
CA LYS A 45 -3.24 11.47 3.22
C LYS A 45 -1.97 10.69 3.61
N PRO A 46 -1.11 10.31 2.64
CA PRO A 46 0.11 9.58 2.99
C PRO A 46 1.16 10.51 3.60
N ALA A 47 1.95 9.95 4.51
CA ALA A 47 3.19 10.51 5.01
C ALA A 47 4.39 9.82 4.34
N VAL A 48 5.48 10.56 4.14
CA VAL A 48 6.72 10.06 3.55
C VAL A 48 7.83 10.12 4.57
N LEU A 49 8.59 9.04 4.71
CA LEU A 49 9.72 8.95 5.61
C LEU A 49 10.83 8.08 5.01
N THR A 50 12.05 8.60 5.01
CA THR A 50 13.24 7.83 4.62
C THR A 50 13.99 7.34 5.84
N ARG A 51 14.37 6.06 5.85
CA ARG A 51 15.18 5.44 6.89
C ARG A 51 16.26 4.57 6.25
N GLU A 52 17.42 4.52 6.90
CA GLU A 52 18.43 3.51 6.58
C GLU A 52 18.00 2.17 7.16
N ILE A 53 18.01 1.12 6.34
CA ILE A 53 17.75 -0.26 6.74
C ILE A 53 18.92 -1.16 6.36
N ASP A 54 19.07 -2.26 7.06
CA ASP A 54 19.97 -3.34 6.68
C ASP A 54 19.21 -4.37 5.85
N LEU A 55 19.64 -4.57 4.60
CA LEU A 55 19.18 -5.63 3.71
C LEU A 55 20.36 -6.57 3.47
N ASP A 56 20.39 -7.69 4.19
CA ASP A 56 21.45 -8.70 4.14
C ASP A 56 22.88 -8.14 4.29
N GLY A 57 23.08 -7.30 5.32
CA GLY A 57 24.37 -6.68 5.64
C GLY A 57 24.67 -5.43 4.82
N LYS A 58 23.74 -4.97 3.98
CA LYS A 58 23.87 -3.72 3.22
C LYS A 58 22.97 -2.64 3.77
N LYS A 59 23.56 -1.48 4.04
CA LYS A 59 22.84 -0.27 4.39
C LYS A 59 22.19 0.34 3.15
N VAL A 60 20.87 0.42 3.16
CA VAL A 60 20.08 0.93 2.05
C VAL A 60 19.12 2.00 2.57
N SER A 61 19.06 3.14 1.90
CA SER A 61 18.08 4.19 2.19
C SER A 61 16.72 3.79 1.60
N LEU A 62 15.78 3.41 2.46
CA LEU A 62 14.41 3.07 2.09
C LEU A 62 13.50 4.26 2.35
N THR A 63 12.87 4.78 1.30
CA THR A 63 11.81 5.79 1.40
C THR A 63 10.46 5.11 1.44
N MET A 64 9.75 5.27 2.55
CA MET A 64 8.42 4.73 2.80
C MET A 64 7.36 5.81 2.61
N THR A 65 6.37 5.54 1.76
CA THR A 65 5.13 6.32 1.66
C THR A 65 4.01 5.51 2.29
N ALA A 66 3.35 6.00 3.34
CA ALA A 66 2.35 5.23 4.06
C ALA A 66 1.17 6.07 4.56
N SER A 67 0.00 5.45 4.63
CA SER A 67 -1.17 5.99 5.32
C SER A 67 -1.77 4.91 6.21
N GLU A 68 -2.34 5.32 7.35
CA GLU A 68 -3.02 4.43 8.28
C GLU A 68 -4.49 4.79 8.39
N VAL A 69 -5.37 3.79 8.34
CA VAL A 69 -6.81 3.94 8.56
C VAL A 69 -7.32 2.74 9.37
N ASP A 70 -7.92 3.03 10.53
CA ASP A 70 -8.46 2.02 11.46
C ASP A 70 -7.48 0.88 11.80
N ASP A 71 -6.28 1.28 12.24
CA ASP A 71 -5.17 0.40 12.61
C ASP A 71 -4.62 -0.46 11.44
N ASN A 72 -5.04 -0.19 10.20
CA ASN A 72 -4.50 -0.82 9.01
C ASN A 72 -3.50 0.12 8.34
N THR A 73 -2.26 -0.36 8.18
CA THR A 73 -1.19 0.36 7.49
C THR A 73 -1.16 -0.04 6.02
N PHE A 74 -1.19 0.95 5.14
CA PHE A 74 -0.98 0.81 3.70
C PHE A 74 0.31 1.52 3.34
N ALA A 75 1.28 0.79 2.77
CA ALA A 75 2.61 1.34 2.58
C ALA A 75 3.26 0.90 1.26
N ILE A 76 4.01 1.83 0.67
CA ILE A 76 4.89 1.61 -0.47
C ILE A 76 6.29 2.09 -0.10
N GLY A 77 7.21 1.15 0.07
CA GLY A 77 8.64 1.41 0.24
C GLY A 77 9.36 1.37 -1.10
N SER A 78 10.37 2.21 -1.28
CA SER A 78 11.25 2.14 -2.46
C SER A 78 12.69 2.46 -2.11
N ALA A 79 13.62 1.76 -2.76
CA ALA A 79 15.06 1.98 -2.63
C ALA A 79 15.79 1.60 -3.92
N VAL A 80 17.01 2.10 -4.09
CA VAL A 80 17.90 1.76 -5.20
C VAL A 80 19.13 1.03 -4.64
N LEU A 81 19.48 -0.09 -5.27
CA LEU A 81 20.59 -0.97 -4.93
C LEU A 81 21.74 -0.80 -5.95
N ASP A 82 22.89 -1.41 -5.69
CA ASP A 82 24.07 -1.24 -6.56
C ASP A 82 23.86 -1.88 -7.95
N SER A 83 23.09 -2.98 -8.01
CA SER A 83 22.86 -3.76 -9.22
C SER A 83 21.46 -4.41 -9.26
N ALA A 84 21.05 -4.89 -10.44
CA ALA A 84 19.76 -5.54 -10.62
C ALA A 84 19.68 -6.90 -9.94
N GLU A 85 20.80 -7.62 -9.89
CA GLU A 85 20.95 -8.89 -9.20
C GLU A 85 20.76 -8.71 -7.69
N GLN A 86 21.30 -7.63 -7.13
CA GLN A 86 21.11 -7.31 -5.72
C GLN A 86 19.67 -6.92 -5.40
N ALA A 87 19.02 -6.13 -6.27
CA ALA A 87 17.62 -5.79 -6.10
C ALA A 87 16.74 -7.05 -6.12
N GLN A 88 17.00 -7.98 -7.04
CA GLN A 88 16.30 -9.27 -7.10
C GLN A 88 16.57 -10.12 -5.85
N ALA A 89 17.81 -10.21 -5.42
CA ALA A 89 18.20 -10.99 -4.24
C ALA A 89 17.63 -10.43 -2.93
N ALA A 90 17.28 -9.14 -2.88
CA ALA A 90 16.71 -8.51 -1.69
C ALA A 90 15.24 -8.92 -1.42
N LEU A 91 14.48 -9.40 -2.41
CA LEU A 91 13.04 -9.65 -2.22
C LEU A 91 12.73 -10.67 -1.10
N PRO A 92 13.40 -11.84 -1.03
CA PRO A 92 13.18 -12.80 0.07
C PRO A 92 13.63 -12.28 1.44
N ALA A 93 14.68 -11.45 1.48
CA ALA A 93 15.14 -10.82 2.71
C ALA A 93 14.11 -9.83 3.26
N MET A 94 13.50 -9.02 2.38
CA MET A 94 12.41 -8.10 2.73
C MET A 94 11.18 -8.85 3.26
N GLN A 95 10.78 -9.93 2.58
CA GLN A 95 9.71 -10.81 3.05
C GLN A 95 10.00 -11.32 4.46
N THR A 96 11.20 -11.86 4.68
CA THR A 96 11.63 -12.43 5.96
C THR A 96 11.62 -11.38 7.07
N ALA A 97 12.13 -10.17 6.79
CA ALA A 97 12.14 -9.07 7.75
C ALA A 97 10.71 -8.68 8.18
N LEU A 98 9.76 -8.62 7.24
CA LEU A 98 8.36 -8.30 7.56
C LEU A 98 7.66 -9.41 8.34
N LEU A 99 7.85 -10.68 7.94
CA LEU A 99 7.29 -11.82 8.67
C LEU A 99 7.79 -11.87 10.10
N LYS A 100 9.08 -11.58 10.31
CA LYS A 100 9.66 -11.49 11.65
C LYS A 100 8.99 -10.42 12.51
N ASN A 101 8.68 -9.25 11.95
CA ASN A 101 8.04 -8.15 12.68
C ASN A 101 6.64 -8.49 13.20
N ILE A 102 5.93 -9.40 12.53
CA ILE A 102 4.59 -9.84 12.91
C ILE A 102 4.58 -11.26 13.51
N ASN A 103 5.75 -11.87 13.77
CA ASN A 103 5.87 -13.28 14.19
C ASN A 103 5.03 -14.21 13.29
N GLY A 104 5.05 -13.95 11.98
CA GLY A 104 4.07 -14.48 11.04
C GLY A 104 4.53 -15.71 10.27
N SER A 105 3.55 -16.38 9.66
CA SER A 105 3.70 -17.50 8.75
C SER A 105 3.02 -17.20 7.42
N VAL A 106 3.67 -17.63 6.33
CA VAL A 106 3.15 -17.47 4.97
C VAL A 106 1.95 -18.39 4.77
N ARG A 107 0.83 -17.84 4.31
CA ARG A 107 -0.36 -18.55 3.89
C ARG A 107 -0.34 -18.88 2.40
N SER A 108 0.14 -17.94 1.59
CA SER A 108 0.29 -18.11 0.15
C SER A 108 1.48 -17.29 -0.35
N GLU A 109 2.16 -17.80 -1.37
CA GLU A 109 3.30 -17.16 -2.02
C GLU A 109 3.23 -17.38 -3.52
N LYS A 110 3.57 -16.34 -4.29
CA LYS A 110 3.69 -16.40 -5.74
C LYS A 110 4.87 -15.58 -6.21
N SER A 111 5.71 -16.18 -7.04
CA SER A 111 6.86 -15.53 -7.66
C SER A 111 6.67 -15.42 -9.18
N ALA A 112 7.18 -14.34 -9.77
CA ALA A 112 7.23 -14.15 -11.21
C ALA A 112 8.49 -13.38 -11.61
N SER A 113 9.02 -13.66 -12.79
CA SER A 113 10.13 -12.91 -13.37
C SER A 113 9.89 -12.68 -14.86
N ALA A 114 10.32 -11.52 -15.34
CA ALA A 114 10.27 -11.12 -16.73
C ALA A 114 11.57 -10.38 -17.06
N ALA A 115 12.10 -10.64 -18.25
CA ALA A 115 13.22 -9.90 -18.80
C ALA A 115 12.88 -9.52 -20.24
N SER A 116 13.31 -8.35 -20.65
CA SER A 116 13.16 -7.87 -22.02
C SER A 116 14.46 -7.23 -22.47
N SER A 117 14.87 -7.54 -23.69
CA SER A 117 16.05 -6.98 -24.33
C SER A 117 15.62 -6.13 -25.52
N THR A 118 16.11 -4.91 -25.55
CA THR A 118 15.89 -3.95 -26.64
C THR A 118 17.23 -3.41 -27.11
N ALA A 119 17.25 -2.69 -28.23
CA ALA A 119 18.45 -1.97 -28.67
C ALA A 119 18.94 -0.93 -27.64
N ALA A 120 18.05 -0.46 -26.75
CA ALA A 120 18.36 0.49 -25.68
C ALA A 120 18.92 -0.17 -24.41
N GLY A 121 18.88 -1.50 -24.30
CA GLY A 121 19.38 -2.25 -23.14
C GLY A 121 18.47 -3.40 -22.71
N THR A 122 18.87 -4.07 -21.63
CA THR A 122 18.10 -5.15 -20.98
C THR A 122 17.40 -4.58 -19.76
N HIS A 123 16.08 -4.82 -19.68
CA HIS A 123 15.27 -4.54 -18.51
C HIS A 123 14.84 -5.83 -17.85
N GLN A 124 14.97 -5.89 -16.54
CA GLN A 124 14.57 -7.04 -15.75
C GLN A 124 13.56 -6.63 -14.67
N ARG A 125 12.52 -7.44 -14.50
CA ARG A 125 11.57 -7.31 -13.40
C ARG A 125 11.33 -8.66 -12.74
N SER A 126 11.45 -8.71 -11.42
CA SER A 126 11.09 -9.88 -10.60
C SER A 126 10.10 -9.44 -9.53
N SER A 127 9.13 -10.28 -9.20
CA SER A 127 8.15 -10.01 -8.15
C SER A 127 7.91 -11.23 -7.27
N LEU A 128 7.66 -10.97 -5.99
CA LEU A 128 7.33 -11.94 -4.96
C LEU A 128 6.10 -11.40 -4.21
N SER A 129 4.96 -12.08 -4.33
CA SER A 129 3.72 -11.73 -3.65
C SER A 129 3.41 -12.73 -2.57
N ILE A 130 2.95 -12.27 -1.41
CA ILE A 130 2.57 -13.11 -0.28
C ILE A 130 1.27 -12.67 0.37
N GLU A 131 0.55 -13.64 0.92
CA GLU A 131 -0.35 -13.44 2.05
C GLU A 131 0.22 -14.18 3.24
N ALA A 132 0.27 -13.53 4.40
CA ALA A 132 0.77 -14.11 5.64
C ALA A 132 -0.09 -13.69 6.83
N THR A 133 -0.15 -14.55 7.83
CA THR A 133 -0.79 -14.23 9.12
C THR A 133 0.22 -14.19 10.23
N GLY A 134 -0.01 -13.34 11.20
CA GLY A 134 0.84 -13.22 12.37
C GLY A 134 0.10 -12.63 13.56
N MET A 135 0.87 -12.20 14.55
CA MET A 135 0.38 -11.56 15.76
C MET A 135 1.09 -10.23 15.96
N GLN A 136 0.32 -9.16 16.20
CA GLN A 136 0.85 -7.85 16.55
C GLN A 136 0.10 -7.32 17.77
N GLN A 137 0.82 -6.99 18.84
CA GLN A 137 0.22 -6.54 20.11
C GLN A 137 -0.88 -7.49 20.64
N GLY A 138 -0.70 -8.80 20.44
CA GLY A 138 -1.66 -9.83 20.88
C GLY A 138 -2.90 -9.99 19.98
N LYS A 139 -3.00 -9.28 18.86
CA LYS A 139 -4.10 -9.41 17.90
C LYS A 139 -3.65 -10.15 16.62
N PRO A 140 -4.52 -10.99 16.02
CA PRO A 140 -4.24 -11.61 14.73
C PRO A 140 -4.21 -10.55 13.63
N VAL A 141 -3.13 -10.54 12.86
CA VAL A 141 -2.94 -9.63 11.73
C VAL A 141 -2.76 -10.38 10.42
N LEU A 142 -3.28 -9.78 9.36
CA LEU A 142 -3.02 -10.18 7.98
C LEU A 142 -1.98 -9.24 7.38
N LEU A 143 -0.97 -9.80 6.74
CA LEU A 143 -0.03 -9.11 5.88
C LEU A 143 -0.25 -9.56 4.44
N VAL A 144 -0.55 -8.61 3.57
CA VAL A 144 -0.57 -8.82 2.11
C VAL A 144 0.58 -8.01 1.53
N GLY A 145 1.49 -8.65 0.82
CA GLY A 145 2.70 -8.01 0.32
C GLY A 145 2.97 -8.34 -1.14
N ARG A 146 3.51 -7.36 -1.87
CA ARG A 146 4.11 -7.53 -3.20
C ARG A 146 5.46 -6.82 -3.21
N PHE A 147 6.53 -7.60 -3.29
CA PHE A 147 7.91 -7.13 -3.43
C PHE A 147 8.28 -7.17 -4.89
N VAL A 148 8.84 -6.08 -5.43
CA VAL A 148 9.23 -6.01 -6.85
C VAL A 148 10.65 -5.50 -6.94
N ALA A 149 11.49 -6.21 -7.70
CA ALA A 149 12.76 -5.71 -8.20
C ALA A 149 12.54 -5.29 -9.66
N GLN A 150 12.90 -4.06 -10.00
CA GLN A 150 12.88 -3.54 -11.36
C GLN A 150 14.21 -2.87 -11.63
N ASP A 151 15.02 -3.52 -12.45
CA ASP A 151 16.44 -3.21 -12.60
C ASP A 151 17.08 -3.05 -11.21
N LYS A 152 17.71 -1.91 -10.90
CA LYS A 152 18.36 -1.66 -9.61
C LYS A 152 17.40 -1.26 -8.48
N ARG A 153 16.12 -1.07 -8.76
CA ARG A 153 15.16 -0.51 -7.81
C ARG A 153 14.33 -1.62 -7.17
N ILE A 154 14.11 -1.53 -5.87
CA ILE A 154 13.12 -2.36 -5.17
C ILE A 154 11.89 -1.53 -4.81
N PHE A 155 10.75 -2.21 -4.78
CA PHE A 155 9.49 -1.71 -4.24
C PHE A 155 8.92 -2.71 -3.24
N GLN A 156 8.41 -2.20 -2.12
CA GLN A 156 7.72 -2.94 -1.08
C GLN A 156 6.28 -2.42 -0.98
N ILE A 157 5.32 -3.10 -1.60
CA ILE A 157 3.90 -2.73 -1.52
C ILE A 157 3.24 -3.63 -0.48
N ILE A 158 2.76 -3.07 0.63
CA ILE A 158 2.22 -3.87 1.74
C ILE A 158 0.95 -3.27 2.34
N ILE A 159 0.10 -4.18 2.83
CA ILE A 159 -0.97 -3.89 3.77
C ILE A 159 -0.71 -4.75 5.01
N VAL A 160 -0.79 -4.14 6.20
CA VAL A 160 -0.76 -4.86 7.48
C VAL A 160 -1.88 -4.33 8.35
N GLY A 161 -2.68 -5.22 8.92
CA GLY A 161 -3.80 -4.82 9.78
C GLY A 161 -4.51 -6.01 10.41
N GLU A 162 -5.47 -5.75 11.29
CA GLU A 162 -6.28 -6.81 11.91
C GLU A 162 -7.00 -7.62 10.82
N GLU A 163 -6.84 -8.95 10.83
CA GLU A 163 -7.35 -9.82 9.77
C GLU A 163 -8.87 -9.70 9.59
N SER A 164 -9.62 -9.51 10.67
CA SER A 164 -11.08 -9.35 10.64
C SER A 164 -11.56 -8.00 10.10
N LYS A 165 -10.68 -6.98 10.04
CA LYS A 165 -11.00 -5.62 9.58
C LYS A 165 -10.58 -5.36 8.14
N LEU A 166 -9.74 -6.21 7.56
CA LEU A 166 -9.25 -6.09 6.18
C LEU A 166 -10.16 -6.85 5.21
N SER A 167 -11.02 -6.10 4.50
CA SER A 167 -11.85 -6.67 3.43
C SER A 167 -11.02 -6.94 2.17
N ARG A 168 -11.45 -7.92 1.37
CA ARG A 168 -10.82 -8.22 0.07
C ARG A 168 -10.89 -7.03 -0.89
N ASP A 169 -12.04 -6.36 -0.97
CA ASP A 169 -12.20 -5.15 -1.80
C ASP A 169 -11.19 -4.06 -1.45
N THR A 170 -10.89 -3.85 -0.16
CA THR A 170 -9.88 -2.88 0.28
C THR A 170 -8.47 -3.29 -0.12
N ILE A 171 -8.16 -4.59 0.01
CA ILE A 171 -6.85 -5.14 -0.39
C ILE A 171 -6.66 -4.96 -1.90
N ASP A 172 -7.63 -5.38 -2.69
CA ASP A 172 -7.59 -5.35 -4.14
C ASP A 172 -7.52 -3.90 -4.64
N THR A 173 -8.34 -3.00 -4.09
CA THR A 173 -8.30 -1.56 -4.43
C THR A 173 -6.90 -0.97 -4.29
N PHE A 174 -6.23 -1.22 -3.16
CA PHE A 174 -4.87 -0.71 -2.96
C PHE A 174 -3.87 -1.40 -3.88
N MET A 175 -3.83 -2.74 -3.89
CA MET A 175 -2.82 -3.52 -4.61
C MET A 175 -2.88 -3.31 -6.13
N ASP A 176 -4.09 -3.21 -6.69
CA ASP A 176 -4.32 -3.00 -8.12
C ASP A 176 -4.11 -1.55 -8.54
N SER A 177 -4.26 -0.59 -7.63
CA SER A 177 -3.97 0.81 -7.92
C SER A 177 -2.50 1.09 -8.17
N VAL A 178 -1.58 0.27 -7.62
CA VAL A 178 -0.15 0.54 -7.69
C VAL A 178 0.39 0.24 -9.08
N LYS A 179 0.92 1.28 -9.72
CA LYS A 179 1.63 1.21 -11.00
C LYS A 179 3.09 1.57 -10.78
N LEU A 180 3.97 0.75 -11.34
CA LEU A 180 5.41 0.96 -11.33
C LEU A 180 5.84 1.32 -12.75
N ASP A 181 6.48 2.48 -12.91
CA ASP A 181 6.96 2.99 -14.20
C ASP A 181 8.38 2.51 -14.49
#